data_AF-A0A7X8X966-F1
#
_entry.id   AF-A0A7X8X966-F1
#
_cell.length_a   1.000
_cell.length_b   1.000
_cell.length_c   1.000
_cell.angle_alpha   90.00
_cell.angle_beta   90.00
_cell.angle_gamma   90.00
#
_symmetry.space_group_name_H-M   'P 1'
#
loop_
_entity.id
_entity.type
_entity.pdbx_description
1 polymer ?
#
loop_
_entity_poly.entity_id
_entity_poly.type
_entity_poly.pdbx_seq_one_letter_code
_entity_poly.pdbx_strand_id
1 'polypeptide(L)' 'MDVKELIKNLIGVEVTTDNVEEVMNNPVECTTSKEDAEKLEELVLFLELAKETEEM' A
#
# COMPACT_ATOMS: atom_id res chain seq x y z
N MET A 1 -9.63 0.10 -12.61
CA MET A 1 -8.44 0.85 -12.16
C MET A 1 -7.54 -0.18 -11.52
N ASP A 2 -6.31 -0.30 -12.01
CA ASP A 2 -5.35 -1.24 -11.47
C ASP A 2 -4.90 -0.79 -10.07
N VAL A 3 -4.59 -1.72 -9.17
CA VAL A 3 -3.98 -1.46 -7.85
C VAL A 3 -2.70 -0.66 -8.00
N LYS A 4 -1.87 -0.98 -9.00
CA LYS A 4 -0.66 -0.19 -9.33
C LYS A 4 -0.98 1.26 -9.63
N GLU A 5 -1.96 1.49 -10.50
CA GLU A 5 -2.37 2.85 -10.87
C GLU A 5 -2.96 3.59 -9.67
N LEU A 6 -3.75 2.91 -8.84
CA LEU A 6 -4.35 3.48 -7.65
C LEU A 6 -3.29 3.93 -6.64
N ILE A 7 -2.36 3.04 -6.26
CA ILE A 7 -1.30 3.34 -5.30
C ILE A 7 -0.40 4.46 -5.84
N LYS A 8 -0.04 4.40 -7.12
CA LYS A 8 0.73 5.45 -7.78
C LYS A 8 0.02 6.81 -7.74
N ASN A 9 -1.29 6.83 -7.98
CA ASN A 9 -2.07 8.07 -7.95
C ASN A 9 -2.29 8.60 -6.53
N LEU A 10 -2.37 7.73 -5.52
CA LEU A 10 -2.60 8.11 -4.13
C LEU A 10 -1.35 8.63 -3.43
N ILE A 11 -0.24 7.90 -3.56
CA ILE A 11 0.99 8.16 -2.77
C ILE A 11 2.24 8.29 -3.63
N GLY A 12 2.13 8.20 -4.96
CA GLY A 12 3.28 8.33 -5.87
C GLY A 12 4.19 7.11 -5.93
N VAL A 13 3.81 5.99 -5.32
CA VAL A 13 4.61 4.76 -5.25
C VAL A 13 4.28 3.83 -6.42
N GLU A 14 5.30 3.31 -7.09
CA GLU A 14 5.15 2.22 -8.05
C GLU A 14 5.33 0.87 -7.35
N VAL A 15 4.29 0.02 -7.40
CA VAL A 15 4.34 -1.34 -6.87
C VAL A 15 4.60 -2.37 -7.97
N THR A 16 5.25 -3.47 -7.62
CA THR A 16 5.65 -4.52 -8.58
C THR A 16 4.53 -5.51 -8.88
N THR A 17 3.51 -5.59 -8.03
CA THR A 17 2.39 -6.55 -8.10
C THR A 17 1.04 -5.83 -8.17
N ASP A 18 0.07 -6.43 -8.86
CA ASP A 18 -1.33 -5.98 -8.89
C ASP A 18 -2.19 -6.72 -7.84
N ASN A 19 -1.56 -7.60 -7.06
CA ASN A 19 -2.23 -8.37 -6.02
C ASN A 19 -2.37 -7.53 -4.74
N VAL A 20 -3.59 -7.09 -4.44
CA VAL A 20 -3.91 -6.33 -3.23
C VAL A 20 -3.47 -7.06 -1.96
N GLU A 21 -3.69 -8.38 -1.88
CA GLU A 21 -3.38 -9.15 -0.67
C GLU A 21 -1.86 -9.18 -0.42
N GLU A 22 -1.06 -9.22 -1.49
CA GLU A 22 0.40 -9.18 -1.40
C GLU A 22 0.89 -7.80 -0.93
N VAL A 23 0.30 -6.72 -1.47
CA VAL A 23 0.59 -5.34 -1.06
C VAL A 23 0.24 -5.11 0.42
N MET A 24 -0.90 -5.62 0.87
CA MET A 24 -1.36 -5.42 2.25
C MET A 24 -0.52 -6.22 3.25
N ASN A 25 -0.14 -7.45 2.93
CA ASN A 25 0.60 -8.31 3.85
C ASN A 25 2.12 -8.08 3.80
N ASN A 26 2.68 -7.72 2.63
CA ASN A 26 4.12 -7.58 2.40
C ASN A 26 4.45 -6.30 1.59
N PRO A 27 4.05 -5.10 2.06
CA PRO A 27 4.22 -3.86 1.30
C PRO A 27 5.70 -3.58 0.93
N VAL A 28 6.63 -3.92 1.81
CA VAL A 28 8.08 -3.71 1.59
C VAL A 28 8.59 -4.51 0.38
N GLU A 29 8.12 -5.74 0.19
CA GLU A 29 8.55 -6.60 -0.92
C GLU A 29 7.96 -6.16 -2.27
N CYS A 30 6.92 -5.33 -2.23
CA CYS A 30 6.21 -4.83 -3.41
C CYS A 30 6.85 -3.59 -4.03
N THR A 31 7.97 -3.08 -3.50
CA THR A 31 8.59 -1.82 -3.93
C THR A 31 10.08 -1.99 -4.24
N THR A 32 10.64 -1.07 -5.03
CA THR A 32 12.04 -1.13 -5.47
C THR A 32 12.98 -0.22 -4.69
N SER A 33 12.46 0.64 -3.82
CA SER A 33 13.25 1.60 -3.05
C SER A 33 12.79 1.62 -1.59
N LYS A 34 13.72 1.92 -0.67
CA LYS A 34 13.42 2.03 0.76
C LYS A 34 12.39 3.12 1.05
N GLU A 35 12.47 4.24 0.32
CA GLU A 35 11.53 5.36 0.48
C GLU A 35 10.11 4.96 0.06
N ASP A 36 9.97 4.21 -1.03
CA ASP A 36 8.67 3.73 -1.50
C ASP A 36 8.09 2.67 -0.55
N ALA A 37 8.94 1.78 -0.02
CA ALA A 37 8.57 0.80 0.98
C ALA A 37 7.98 1.46 2.23
N GLU A 38 8.64 2.51 2.74
CA GLU A 38 8.18 3.25 3.93
C GLU A 38 6.82 3.92 3.68
N LYS A 39 6.65 4.60 2.53
CA LYS A 39 5.36 5.23 2.18
C LYS A 39 4.23 4.21 2.03
N LEU A 40 4.53 3.05 1.46
CA LEU A 40 3.53 2.00 1.28
C LEU A 40 3.16 1.31 2.59
N GLU A 41 4.14 1.08 3.47
CA GLU A 41 3.91 0.58 4.83
C GLU A 41 3.05 1.55 5.66
N GLU A 42 3.32 2.86 5.58
CA GLU A 42 2.47 3.88 6.20
C GLU A 42 1.03 3.85 5.67
N LEU A 43 0.84 3.71 4.35
CA LEU A 43 -0.49 3.62 3.76
C LEU A 43 -1.26 2.39 4.28
N VAL A 44 -0.62 1.23 4.36
CA VAL A 44 -1.24 0.01 4.89
C VAL A 44 -1.68 0.21 6.33
N LEU A 45 -0.82 0.77 7.19
CA LEU A 45 -1.15 1.07 8.59
C LEU A 45 -2.34 2.02 8.70
N PHE A 46 -2.40 3.07 7.87
CA PHE A 46 -3.54 3.98 7.85
C PHE A 46 -4.85 3.29 7.48
N LEU A 47 -4.82 2.35 6.54
CA LEU A 47 -6.00 1.59 6.13
C LEU A 47 -6.46 0.63 7.24
N GLU A 48 -5.54 0.00 7.94
CA GLU A 48 -5.85 -0.85 9.10
C GLU A 48 -6.53 -0.04 10.21
N LEU A 49 -5.96 1.12 10.58
CA LEU A 49 -6.53 2.02 11.58
C LEU A 49 -7.91 2.56 11.16
N ALA A 50 -8.09 2.88 9.88
CA ALA A 50 -9.37 3.33 9.36
C ALA A 50 -10.44 2.22 9.48
N LYS A 51 -10.07 0.98 9.16
CA LYS A 51 -10.95 -0.18 9.30
C LYS A 51 -11.35 -0.41 10.76
N GLU A 52 -10.40 -0.34 11.69
CA GLU A 52 -10.70 -0.45 13.13
C GLU A 52 -11.67 0.63 13.60
N THR A 53 -11.58 1.84 13.03
CA THR A 53 -12.47 2.97 13.37
C THR A 53 -13.87 2.80 12.79
N GLU A 54 -14.02 2.19 11.61
CA GLU A 54 -15.33 1.91 10.99
C GLU A 54 -16.09 0.77 11.70
N GLU A 55 -15.37 -0.11 12.40
CA GLU A 55 -15.94 -1.22 13.18
C GLU A 55 -16.36 -0.82 14.61
N MET A 56 -16.16 0.44 15.01
CA MET A 56 -16.57 1.03 16.30
C MET A 56 -17.93 1.74 16.25
#